data_AF-A0AB39ZLL1-F1
#
_entry.id   AF-A0AB39ZLL1-F1
#
_cell.length_a   1.000
_cell.length_b   1.000
_cell.length_c   1.000
_cell.angle_alpha   90.00
_cell.angle_beta   90.00
_cell.angle_gamma   90.00
#
_symmetry.space_group_name_H-M   'P 1'
#
loop_
_entity.id
_entity.type
_entity.pdbx_description
1 polymer ?
#
loop_
_entity_poly.entity_id
_entity_poly.type
_entity_poly.pdbx_seq_one_letter_code
_entity_poly.pdbx_strand_id
1 'polypeptide(L)'
;MQSHTLLIAAVATLLVAQTAAKFQLKNHDDAEKAFEECREDFYVPEDIYEKYLNYEFPAHRRTSCFVKCFLEKLELFSEKKGFDERAMISQFTSKSSKDLSTVQHGLEKCIDHNEAESDICTWANRVFSCWLPINRHVVRKVFA
;
A
#
# COMPACT_ATOMS: atom_id res chain seq x y z
N MET A 1 66.33 -1.15 1.56
CA MET A 1 65.70 -1.99 2.59
C MET A 1 65.60 -1.11 3.84
N GLN A 2 64.48 -0.76 4.45
CA GLN A 2 63.05 -1.06 4.29
C GLN A 2 62.33 0.21 4.79
N SER A 3 61.39 0.72 4.00
CA SER A 3 60.59 1.90 4.33
C SER A 3 59.33 1.43 5.08
N HIS A 4 59.12 1.92 6.29
CA HIS A 4 57.88 1.73 7.03
C HIS A 4 57.23 3.09 7.26
N THR A 5 56.52 3.58 6.24
CA THR A 5 55.55 4.67 6.42
C THR A 5 54.18 4.03 6.53
N LEU A 6 53.68 3.92 7.76
CA LEU A 6 52.32 3.50 8.07
C LEU A 6 51.33 4.53 7.48
N LEU A 7 50.71 4.19 6.35
CA LEU A 7 49.56 4.91 5.82
C LEU A 7 48.33 4.48 6.63
N ILE A 8 48.01 5.25 7.68
CA ILE A 8 46.70 5.21 8.33
C ILE A 8 45.73 5.92 7.39
N ALA A 9 45.05 5.15 6.53
CA ALA A 9 43.92 5.66 5.76
C ALA A 9 42.73 5.84 6.72
N ALA A 10 42.48 7.09 7.13
CA ALA A 10 41.28 7.47 7.86
C ALA A 10 40.08 7.34 6.92
N VAL A 11 39.40 6.19 6.96
CA VAL A 11 38.11 6.00 6.29
C VAL A 11 37.06 6.73 7.13
N ALA A 12 36.75 7.97 6.74
CA ALA A 12 35.63 8.71 7.28
C ALA A 12 34.32 8.05 6.78
N THR A 13 33.75 7.17 7.59
CA THR A 13 32.41 6.63 7.35
C THR A 13 31.39 7.74 7.61
N LEU A 14 30.93 8.39 6.54
CA LEU A 14 29.72 9.20 6.54
C LEU A 14 28.52 8.29 6.85
N LEU A 15 28.15 8.24 8.13
CA LEU A 15 26.87 7.67 8.57
C LEU A 15 25.76 8.60 8.07
N VAL A 16 25.27 8.36 6.85
CA VAL A 16 24.03 8.95 6.38
C VAL A 16 22.92 8.30 7.20
N ALA A 17 22.44 9.01 8.23
CA ALA A 17 21.24 8.62 8.95
C ALA A 17 20.07 8.65 7.96
N GLN A 18 19.70 7.49 7.43
CA GLN A 18 18.50 7.34 6.63
C GLN A 18 17.30 7.53 7.57
N THR A 19 16.77 8.74 7.64
CA THR A 19 15.48 8.96 8.29
C THR A 19 14.43 8.29 7.41
N ALA A 20 13.82 7.22 7.90
CA ALA A 20 12.66 6.65 7.24
C ALA A 20 11.58 7.74 7.21
N ALA A 21 11.12 8.11 6.02
CA ALA A 21 10.02 9.05 5.88
C ALA A 21 8.81 8.50 6.64
N LYS A 22 8.17 9.34 7.46
CA LYS A 22 6.94 8.98 8.17
C LYS A 22 5.80 8.92 7.16
N PHE A 23 4.98 7.87 7.23
CA PHE A 23 3.77 7.72 6.43
C PHE A 23 2.90 8.98 6.52
N GLN A 24 2.44 9.47 5.37
CA GLN A 24 1.54 10.61 5.26
C GLN A 24 0.13 10.12 4.99
N LEU A 25 -0.82 10.57 5.80
CA LEU A 25 -2.24 10.24 5.62
C LEU A 25 -2.72 10.75 4.27
N LYS A 26 -3.38 9.87 3.53
CA LYS A 26 -4.01 10.17 2.24
C LYS A 26 -5.44 10.67 2.46
N ASN A 27 -5.89 11.61 1.65
CA ASN A 27 -7.25 12.13 1.69
C ASN A 27 -8.09 11.64 0.49
N HIS A 28 -9.26 12.23 0.30
CA HIS A 28 -10.13 11.96 -0.84
C HIS A 28 -9.45 12.25 -2.18
N ASP A 29 -8.86 13.44 -2.34
CA ASP A 29 -8.21 13.89 -3.57
C ASP A 29 -7.02 12.99 -3.94
N ASP A 30 -6.26 12.50 -2.95
CA ASP A 30 -5.20 11.51 -3.17
C ASP A 30 -5.74 10.19 -3.73
N ALA A 31 -6.89 9.74 -3.23
CA ALA A 31 -7.55 8.52 -3.69
C ALA A 31 -8.17 8.67 -5.08
N GLU A 32 -8.81 9.82 -5.38
CA GLU A 32 -9.31 10.13 -6.72
C GLU A 32 -8.16 10.15 -7.74
N LYS A 33 -7.09 10.87 -7.41
CA LYS A 33 -5.88 10.90 -8.25
C LYS A 33 -5.30 9.51 -8.48
N ALA A 34 -5.21 8.69 -7.42
CA ALA A 34 -4.74 7.31 -7.56
C ALA A 34 -5.67 6.48 -8.45
N PHE A 35 -6.99 6.65 -8.35
CA PHE A 35 -7.94 5.97 -9.23
C PHE A 35 -7.78 6.38 -10.69
N GLU A 36 -7.62 7.66 -10.98
CA GLU A 36 -7.41 8.16 -12.35
C GLU A 36 -6.11 7.64 -12.94
N GLU A 37 -4.99 7.82 -12.25
CA GLU A 37 -3.67 7.37 -12.72
C GLU A 37 -3.64 5.85 -12.95
N CYS A 38 -4.19 5.06 -12.02
CA CYS A 38 -4.23 3.60 -12.17
C CYS A 38 -5.23 3.14 -13.24
N ARG A 39 -6.29 3.90 -13.51
CA ARG A 39 -7.21 3.61 -14.61
C ARG A 39 -6.49 3.76 -15.94
N GLU A 40 -5.72 4.82 -16.10
CA GLU A 40 -4.93 5.10 -17.30
C GLU A 40 -3.85 4.02 -17.51
N ASP A 41 -3.04 3.75 -16.49
CA ASP A 41 -1.94 2.78 -16.55
C ASP A 41 -2.40 1.36 -16.94
N PHE A 42 -3.58 0.95 -16.47
CA PHE A 42 -4.13 -0.39 -16.73
C PHE A 42 -5.26 -0.42 -17.75
N TYR A 43 -5.52 0.72 -18.41
CA TYR A 43 -6.55 0.89 -19.44
C TYR A 43 -7.91 0.36 -18.96
N VAL A 44 -8.33 0.64 -17.72
CA VAL A 44 -9.58 0.09 -17.18
C VAL A 44 -10.78 0.67 -17.94
N PRO A 45 -11.69 -0.16 -18.50
CA PRO A 45 -12.88 0.33 -19.18
C PRO A 45 -13.87 0.99 -18.20
N GLU A 46 -14.67 1.93 -18.71
CA GLU A 46 -15.60 2.75 -17.91
C GLU A 46 -16.58 1.90 -17.09
N ASP A 47 -17.16 0.86 -17.68
CA ASP A 47 -18.21 0.02 -17.08
C ASP A 47 -17.75 -0.70 -15.79
N ILE A 48 -16.47 -1.06 -15.71
CA ILE A 48 -15.88 -1.63 -14.50
C ILE A 48 -15.36 -0.54 -13.57
N TYR A 49 -14.83 0.56 -14.13
CA TYR A 49 -14.29 1.68 -13.35
C TYR A 49 -15.36 2.36 -12.48
N GLU A 50 -16.59 2.51 -12.96
CA GLU A 50 -17.71 3.06 -12.16
C GLU A 50 -17.94 2.31 -10.84
N LYS A 51 -17.63 1.00 -10.80
CA LYS A 51 -17.71 0.19 -9.58
C LYS A 51 -16.55 0.50 -8.63
N TYR A 52 -15.35 0.74 -9.18
CA TYR A 52 -14.16 1.06 -8.40
C TYR A 52 -14.34 2.36 -7.61
N LEU A 53 -14.98 3.37 -8.21
CA LEU A 53 -15.32 4.63 -7.54
C LEU A 53 -16.21 4.44 -6.30
N ASN A 54 -16.94 3.32 -6.24
CA ASN A 54 -17.73 2.95 -5.07
C ASN A 54 -17.00 2.03 -4.08
N TYR A 55 -15.70 1.82 -4.27
CA TYR A 55 -14.89 0.84 -3.54
C TYR A 55 -15.47 -0.56 -3.67
N GLU A 56 -15.81 -0.94 -4.91
CA GLU A 56 -16.22 -2.28 -5.30
C GLU A 56 -15.29 -2.76 -6.42
N PHE A 57 -14.47 -3.76 -6.15
CA PHE A 57 -13.45 -4.28 -7.08
C PHE A 57 -13.83 -5.69 -7.55
N PRO A 58 -14.77 -5.83 -8.51
CA PRO A 58 -15.21 -7.14 -8.97
C PRO A 58 -14.09 -7.92 -9.67
N ALA A 59 -14.25 -9.24 -9.73
CA ALA A 59 -13.37 -10.11 -10.51
C ALA A 59 -13.40 -9.71 -11.99
N HIS A 60 -12.27 -9.19 -12.47
CA HIS A 60 -12.07 -8.81 -13.87
C HIS A 60 -10.57 -8.83 -14.16
N ARG A 61 -10.19 -9.12 -15.41
CA ARG A 61 -8.77 -9.30 -15.82
C ARG A 61 -7.86 -8.11 -15.53
N ARG A 62 -8.43 -6.90 -15.38
CA ARG A 62 -7.71 -5.65 -15.07
C ARG A 62 -7.75 -5.26 -13.58
N THR A 63 -8.63 -5.87 -12.79
CA THR A 63 -8.83 -5.46 -11.38
C THR A 63 -7.59 -5.69 -10.54
N SER A 64 -6.91 -6.84 -10.69
CA SER A 64 -5.82 -7.18 -9.77
C SER A 64 -4.68 -6.16 -9.83
N CYS A 65 -4.22 -5.80 -11.02
CA CYS A 65 -3.14 -4.84 -11.15
C CYS A 65 -3.59 -3.39 -10.90
N PHE A 66 -4.85 -3.05 -11.17
CA PHE A 66 -5.42 -1.78 -10.75
C PHE A 66 -5.37 -1.64 -9.21
N VAL A 67 -5.82 -2.66 -8.47
CA VAL A 67 -5.81 -2.66 -7.00
C VAL A 67 -4.38 -2.54 -6.47
N LYS A 68 -3.43 -3.28 -7.04
CA LYS A 68 -2.00 -3.15 -6.72
C LYS A 68 -1.51 -1.71 -6.89
N CYS A 69 -1.78 -1.10 -8.04
CA CYS A 69 -1.41 0.29 -8.31
C CYS A 69 -2.04 1.26 -7.31
N PHE A 70 -3.35 1.13 -7.06
CA PHE A 70 -4.07 2.01 -6.14
C PHE A 70 -3.46 1.96 -4.73
N LEU A 71 -3.16 0.77 -4.22
CA LEU A 71 -2.54 0.59 -2.90
C LEU A 71 -1.11 1.13 -2.84
N GLU A 72 -0.34 1.03 -3.92
CA GLU A 72 1.01 1.61 -4.00
C GLU A 72 0.99 3.13 -4.02
N LYS A 73 0.08 3.74 -4.79
CA LYS A 73 -0.09 5.21 -4.84
C LYS A 73 -0.48 5.78 -3.47
N LEU A 74 -1.22 5.01 -2.69
CA LEU A 74 -1.58 5.34 -1.32
C LEU A 74 -0.50 4.97 -0.28
N GLU A 75 0.63 4.38 -0.71
CA GLU A 75 1.72 3.91 0.16
C GLU A 75 1.27 2.87 1.22
N LEU A 76 0.21 2.11 0.90
CA LEU A 76 -0.33 1.04 1.75
C LEU A 76 0.24 -0.34 1.41
N PHE A 77 0.82 -0.47 0.22
CA PHE A 77 1.45 -1.69 -0.29
C PHE A 77 2.74 -1.34 -1.04
N SER A 78 3.68 -2.29 -1.08
CA SER A 78 4.79 -2.25 -2.02
C SER A 78 5.19 -3.66 -2.43
N GLU A 79 5.66 -3.84 -3.66
CA GLU A 79 6.14 -5.13 -4.17
C GLU A 79 7.15 -5.83 -3.25
N LYS A 80 8.05 -5.04 -2.64
CA LYS A 80 9.16 -5.57 -1.85
C LYS A 80 8.76 -5.98 -0.43
N LYS A 81 7.79 -5.28 0.18
CA LYS A 81 7.46 -5.45 1.61
C LYS A 81 6.05 -5.99 1.84
N GLY A 82 5.20 -6.02 0.83
CA GLY A 82 3.77 -6.29 1.00
C GLY A 82 3.02 -5.10 1.57
N PHE A 83 1.94 -5.39 2.28
CA PHE A 83 1.12 -4.40 2.96
C PHE A 83 1.85 -3.80 4.17
N ASP A 84 1.78 -2.48 4.33
CA ASP A 84 2.22 -1.82 5.57
C ASP A 84 1.04 -1.73 6.55
N GLU A 85 0.97 -2.69 7.47
CA GLU A 85 -0.09 -2.76 8.49
C GLU A 85 -0.17 -1.48 9.34
N ARG A 86 0.96 -0.84 9.64
CA ARG A 86 0.97 0.39 10.44
C ARG A 86 0.40 1.56 9.64
N ALA A 87 0.72 1.64 8.35
CA ALA A 87 0.13 2.63 7.44
C ALA A 87 -1.38 2.39 7.31
N MET A 88 -1.82 1.14 7.11
CA MET A 88 -3.24 0.75 7.05
C MET A 88 -4.01 1.16 8.31
N ILE A 89 -3.49 0.84 9.50
CA ILE A 89 -4.11 1.25 10.77
C ILE A 89 -4.16 2.77 10.86
N SER A 90 -3.03 3.45 10.68
CA SER A 90 -2.95 4.91 10.80
C SER A 90 -3.92 5.62 9.84
N GLN A 91 -3.97 5.15 8.58
CA GLN A 91 -4.83 5.68 7.53
C GLN A 91 -6.30 5.57 7.91
N PHE A 92 -6.75 4.36 8.22
CA PHE A 92 -8.18 4.06 8.36
C PHE A 92 -8.75 4.32 9.76
N THR A 93 -7.90 4.62 10.76
CA THR A 93 -8.37 5.07 12.09
C THR A 93 -8.18 6.57 12.32
N SER A 94 -7.67 7.31 11.33
CA SER A 94 -7.35 8.74 11.44
C SER A 94 -8.55 9.61 11.83
N LYS A 95 -9.75 9.29 11.33
CA LYS A 95 -10.99 10.03 11.62
C LYS A 95 -11.72 9.54 12.88
N SER A 96 -11.48 8.31 13.32
CA SER A 96 -12.13 7.76 14.52
C SER A 96 -11.37 6.56 15.10
N SER A 97 -11.01 6.63 16.38
CA SER A 97 -10.44 5.48 17.10
C SER A 97 -11.40 4.30 17.25
N LYS A 98 -12.72 4.52 17.05
CA LYS A 98 -13.73 3.46 17.05
C LYS A 98 -13.56 2.47 15.89
N ASP A 99 -12.89 2.89 14.81
CA ASP A 99 -12.64 2.06 13.63
C ASP A 99 -11.45 1.09 13.85
N LEU A 100 -10.66 1.27 14.92
CA LEU A 100 -9.45 0.48 15.17
C LEU A 100 -9.71 -1.02 15.23
N SER A 101 -10.75 -1.46 15.95
CA SER A 101 -11.04 -2.87 16.14
C SER A 101 -11.40 -3.57 14.83
N THR A 102 -12.22 -2.96 13.97
CA THR A 102 -12.58 -3.54 12.66
C THR A 102 -11.40 -3.55 11.69
N VAL A 103 -10.59 -2.48 11.69
CA VAL A 103 -9.39 -2.40 10.83
C VAL A 103 -8.38 -3.49 11.22
N GLN A 104 -8.07 -3.64 12.51
CA GLN A 104 -7.18 -4.68 13.02
C GLN A 104 -7.73 -6.09 12.75
N HIS A 105 -9.02 -6.32 13.01
CA HIS A 105 -9.66 -7.61 12.73
C HIS A 105 -9.57 -7.99 11.26
N GLY A 106 -9.80 -7.04 10.36
CA GLY A 106 -9.64 -7.27 8.92
C GLY A 106 -8.21 -7.63 8.56
N LEU A 107 -7.21 -6.93 9.12
CA LEU A 107 -5.79 -7.23 8.86
C LEU A 107 -5.43 -8.63 9.35
N GLU A 108 -5.74 -8.96 10.60
CA GLU A 108 -5.49 -10.29 11.19
C GLU A 108 -6.08 -11.43 10.33
N LYS A 109 -7.28 -11.22 9.78
CA LYS A 109 -7.99 -12.23 9.01
C LYS A 109 -7.48 -12.40 7.58
N CYS A 110 -6.97 -11.33 6.96
CA CYS A 110 -6.78 -11.27 5.52
C CYS A 110 -5.35 -11.06 5.06
N ILE A 111 -4.45 -10.54 5.91
CA ILE A 111 -3.08 -10.27 5.51
C ILE A 111 -2.30 -11.59 5.38
N ASP A 112 -1.50 -11.67 4.32
CA ASP A 112 -0.62 -12.79 4.02
C ASP A 112 0.71 -12.22 3.48
N HIS A 113 1.81 -12.96 3.58
CA HIS A 113 3.14 -12.57 3.12
C HIS A 113 3.49 -13.16 1.75
N ASN A 114 2.47 -13.37 0.90
CA ASN A 114 2.56 -14.05 -0.39
C ASN A 114 3.03 -15.51 -0.31
N GLU A 115 2.56 -16.26 0.69
CA GLU A 115 2.89 -17.68 0.88
C GLU A 115 2.46 -18.56 -0.30
N ALA A 116 1.51 -18.07 -1.10
CA ALA A 116 1.06 -18.70 -2.34
C ALA A 116 1.96 -18.43 -3.56
N GLU A 117 3.03 -17.62 -3.41
CA GLU A 117 3.98 -17.23 -4.47
C GLU A 117 3.29 -16.69 -5.74
N SER A 118 2.13 -16.06 -5.56
CA SER A 118 1.38 -15.47 -6.68
C SER A 118 2.09 -14.25 -7.24
N ASP A 119 1.75 -13.89 -8.48
CA ASP A 119 2.17 -12.60 -9.02
C ASP A 119 1.67 -11.46 -8.13
N ILE A 120 2.41 -10.34 -8.14
CA ILE A 120 2.23 -9.25 -7.18
C ILE A 120 0.83 -8.63 -7.30
N CYS A 121 0.27 -8.54 -8.51
CA CYS A 121 -1.08 -8.04 -8.70
C CYS A 121 -2.11 -8.95 -8.02
N THR A 122 -1.99 -10.26 -8.24
CA THR A 122 -2.86 -11.27 -7.63
C THR A 122 -2.72 -11.27 -6.10
N TRP A 123 -1.51 -11.13 -5.58
CA TRP A 123 -1.28 -11.04 -4.13
C TRP A 123 -1.97 -9.81 -3.53
N ALA A 124 -1.67 -8.61 -4.04
CA ALA A 124 -2.26 -7.38 -3.55
C ALA A 124 -3.79 -7.43 -3.58
N ASN A 125 -4.36 -7.92 -4.69
CA ASN A 125 -5.79 -8.01 -4.85
C ASN A 125 -6.43 -9.08 -3.95
N ARG A 126 -5.78 -10.23 -3.72
CA ARG A 126 -6.30 -11.28 -2.83
C ARG A 126 -6.48 -10.75 -1.41
N VAL A 127 -5.44 -10.12 -0.86
CA VAL A 127 -5.49 -9.54 0.49
C VAL A 127 -6.54 -8.42 0.55
N PHE A 128 -6.52 -7.49 -0.41
CA PHE A 128 -7.44 -6.35 -0.38
C PHE A 128 -8.90 -6.74 -0.63
N SER A 129 -9.16 -7.71 -1.52
CA SER A 129 -10.51 -8.23 -1.75
C SER A 129 -11.06 -9.01 -0.55
N CYS A 130 -10.20 -9.58 0.30
CA CYS A 130 -10.61 -10.13 1.59
C CYS A 130 -10.89 -9.01 2.62
N TRP A 131 -10.00 -8.03 2.72
CA TRP A 131 -10.04 -6.99 3.76
C TRP A 131 -11.13 -5.95 3.54
N LEU A 132 -11.31 -5.50 2.29
CA LEU A 132 -12.18 -4.39 1.95
C LEU A 132 -13.65 -4.63 2.32
N PRO A 133 -14.28 -5.79 2.04
CA PRO A 133 -15.68 -6.01 2.43
C PRO A 133 -15.93 -5.85 3.94
N ILE A 134 -14.94 -6.16 4.79
CA ILE A 134 -15.02 -5.98 6.25
C ILE A 134 -14.99 -4.48 6.60
N ASN A 135 -14.11 -3.73 5.92
CA ASN A 135 -13.78 -2.35 6.28
C ASN A 135 -14.27 -1.29 5.28
N ARG A 136 -15.12 -1.66 4.31
CA ARG A 136 -15.58 -0.75 3.22
C ARG A 136 -16.23 0.52 3.77
N HIS A 137 -16.99 0.40 4.85
CA HIS A 137 -17.60 1.53 5.54
C HIS A 137 -16.56 2.52 6.11
N VAL A 138 -15.41 2.01 6.58
CA VAL A 138 -14.29 2.84 7.06
C VAL A 138 -13.56 3.48 5.88
N VAL A 139 -13.26 2.70 4.82
CA VAL A 139 -12.60 3.21 3.61
C VAL A 139 -13.39 4.37 3.00
N ARG A 140 -14.70 4.18 2.82
CA ARG A 140 -15.58 5.24 2.30
C ARG A 140 -15.67 6.45 3.22
N LYS A 141 -15.63 6.27 4.55
CA LYS A 141 -15.57 7.41 5.48
C LYS A 141 -14.31 8.25 5.29
N VAL A 142 -13.20 7.64 4.87
CA VAL A 142 -11.91 8.30 4.70
C VAL A 142 -11.77 8.92 3.31
N PHE A 143 -12.13 8.18 2.27
CA PHE A 143 -11.82 8.50 0.87
C PHE A 143 -13.03 8.75 -0.05
N ALA A 144 -14.26 8.72 0.45
CA ALA A 144 -15.46 9.05 -0.32
C ALA A 144 -16.23 10.23 0.29
#